data_AF-A0A7C6GFW6-F1
#
_entry.id   AF-A0A7C6GFW6-F1
#
_cell.length_a   1.000
_cell.length_b   1.000
_cell.length_c   1.000
_cell.angle_alpha   90.00
_cell.angle_beta   90.00
_cell.angle_gamma   90.00
#
_symmetry.space_group_name_H-M   'P 1'
#
loop_
_entity.id
_entity.type
_entity.pdbx_description
1 polymer ?
#
loop_
_entity_poly.entity_id
_entity_poly.type
_entity_poly.pdbx_seq_one_letter_code
_entity_poly.pdbx_strand_id
1 'polypeptide(L)'
;MFEYYIITNYHVIRGNKNKTIFDKNSYTIYYDNMNGKISNNNIELLGYAFNKTDLAVLKVTLREQLLKALDDDQFTTYIPNTTAENEIVFAIGSPAVGDDYDFNQVKIGNVISTDALVKLKDEKEICQGGGCHALQTTAIQGKGSSGGGVFDRDGNLVGIHFAGDDEAKTSSEIPMNIVLKVIKELLNPQEENYLLKPYYQLLKEFKKAPNLSLLPYNQLH
;
A
#
# COMPACT_ATOMS: atom_id res chain seq x y z
N MET A 1 7.19 -3.86 24.00
CA MET A 1 6.73 -4.42 22.72
C MET A 1 6.03 -3.29 21.99
N PHE A 2 6.48 -2.99 20.78
CA PHE A 2 6.04 -1.86 19.98
C PHE A 2 5.30 -2.39 18.77
N GLU A 3 4.13 -1.84 18.49
CA GLU A 3 3.31 -2.21 17.34
C GLU A 3 3.28 -1.04 16.36
N TYR A 4 3.54 -1.33 15.09
CA TYR A 4 3.49 -0.36 14.00
C TYR A 4 2.55 -0.86 12.92
N TYR A 5 1.94 0.08 12.21
CA TYR A 5 1.09 -0.20 11.07
C TYR A 5 1.74 0.43 9.85
N ILE A 6 1.95 -0.39 8.82
CA ILE A 6 2.52 0.05 7.55
C ILE A 6 1.43 -0.03 6.49
N ILE A 7 1.20 1.09 5.83
CA ILE A 7 0.30 1.21 4.70
C ILE A 7 1.16 1.09 3.44
N THR A 8 0.73 0.25 2.51
CA THR A 8 1.39 0.07 1.21
C THR A 8 0.36 -0.34 0.18
N ASN A 9 0.77 -0.61 -1.06
CA ASN A 9 -0.15 -1.10 -2.07
C ASN A 9 -0.39 -2.61 -1.97
N TYR A 10 -1.59 -3.03 -2.39
CA TYR A 10 -1.93 -4.45 -2.50
C TYR A 10 -1.05 -5.15 -3.56
N HIS A 11 -0.78 -4.52 -4.71
CA HIS A 11 0.07 -5.14 -5.73
C HIS A 11 1.51 -5.40 -5.24
N VAL A 12 2.03 -4.56 -4.35
CA VAL A 12 3.35 -4.73 -3.75
C VAL A 12 3.40 -6.01 -2.91
N ILE A 13 2.38 -6.23 -2.07
CA ILE A 13 2.33 -7.42 -1.21
C ILE A 13 1.85 -8.69 -1.93
N ARG A 14 1.10 -8.57 -3.05
CA ARG A 14 0.69 -9.70 -3.91
C ARG A 14 1.88 -10.27 -4.67
N GLY A 15 2.83 -9.42 -5.06
CA GLY A 15 3.98 -9.80 -5.88
C GLY A 15 3.61 -10.20 -7.31
N ASN A 16 4.61 -10.67 -8.06
CA ASN A 16 4.59 -10.73 -9.52
C ASN A 16 4.19 -12.10 -10.13
N LYS A 17 3.50 -12.99 -9.38
CA LYS A 17 3.23 -14.35 -9.85
C LYS A 17 1.77 -14.73 -9.60
N ASN A 18 1.21 -15.54 -10.51
CA ASN A 18 -0.01 -16.36 -10.37
C ASN A 18 0.05 -17.36 -9.18
N LYS A 19 0.75 -17.00 -8.12
CA LYS A 19 0.95 -17.72 -6.88
C LYS A 19 -0.07 -17.16 -5.90
N THR A 20 -1.08 -17.96 -5.60
CA THR A 20 -1.96 -17.84 -4.43
C THR A 20 -1.12 -17.87 -3.16
N ILE A 21 -0.40 -16.80 -2.82
CA ILE A 21 0.54 -16.81 -1.70
C ILE A 21 0.44 -15.49 -0.93
N PHE A 22 -0.55 -15.42 -0.06
CA PHE A 22 -0.42 -14.70 1.21
C PHE A 22 0.38 -15.57 2.20
N ASP A 23 1.56 -16.09 1.79
CA ASP A 23 2.42 -16.76 2.76
C ASP A 23 2.86 -15.70 3.75
N LYS A 24 2.53 -15.93 5.02
CA LYS A 24 2.98 -15.12 6.16
C LYS A 24 4.50 -14.97 6.24
N ASN A 25 5.26 -15.69 5.41
CA ASN A 25 6.70 -15.82 5.48
C ASN A 25 7.49 -15.06 4.40
N SER A 26 6.86 -14.24 3.54
CA SER A 26 7.57 -13.61 2.40
C SER A 26 7.95 -12.13 2.58
N TYR A 27 7.42 -11.42 3.58
CA TYR A 27 7.67 -9.99 3.71
C TYR A 27 9.00 -9.70 4.41
N THR A 28 9.78 -8.79 3.83
CA THR A 28 10.95 -8.16 4.47
C THR A 28 10.79 -6.67 4.33
N ILE A 29 10.89 -5.95 5.44
CA ILE A 29 10.86 -4.49 5.45
C ILE A 29 12.27 -4.00 5.75
N TYR A 30 12.79 -3.17 4.85
CA TYR A 30 14.03 -2.45 5.05
C TYR A 30 13.73 -1.07 5.62
N TYR A 31 14.57 -0.61 6.55
CA TYR A 31 14.49 0.73 7.13
C TYR A 31 15.90 1.32 7.25
N ASP A 32 15.98 2.65 7.47
CA ASP A 32 17.26 3.37 7.56
C ASP A 32 18.18 3.09 6.36
N ASN A 33 17.68 3.31 5.14
CA ASN A 33 18.43 3.09 3.88
C ASN A 33 19.10 1.70 3.79
N MET A 34 18.35 0.64 4.13
CA MET A 34 18.81 -0.77 4.20
C MET A 34 19.75 -1.13 5.35
N ASN A 35 20.12 -0.20 6.24
CA ASN A 35 20.90 -0.55 7.44
C ASN A 35 20.11 -1.44 8.40
N GLY A 36 18.78 -1.34 8.35
CA GLY A 36 17.86 -2.09 9.17
C GLY A 36 16.99 -3.04 8.35
N LYS A 37 16.70 -4.21 8.91
CA LYS A 37 15.75 -5.19 8.35
C LYS A 37 14.82 -5.73 9.42
N ILE A 38 13.56 -5.88 9.06
CA ILE A 38 12.55 -6.59 9.86
C ILE A 38 12.17 -7.86 9.09
N SER A 39 12.33 -9.00 9.75
CA SER A 39 12.00 -10.30 9.18
C SER A 39 10.51 -10.63 9.29
N ASN A 40 10.07 -11.50 8.39
CA ASN A 40 8.71 -12.04 8.27
C ASN A 40 7.99 -12.40 9.58
N ASN A 41 8.67 -13.01 10.55
CA ASN A 41 8.06 -13.46 11.81
C ASN A 41 7.48 -12.30 12.66
N ASN A 42 7.88 -11.06 12.36
CA ASN A 42 7.39 -9.87 13.04
C ASN A 42 6.33 -9.11 12.22
N ILE A 43 5.93 -9.62 11.06
CA ILE A 43 5.06 -8.94 10.10
C ILE A 43 3.78 -9.77 9.86
N GLU A 44 2.64 -9.13 10.01
CA GLU A 44 1.33 -9.73 9.76
C GLU A 44 0.53 -8.88 8.76
N LEU A 45 -0.06 -9.51 7.75
CA LEU A 45 -1.04 -8.85 6.89
C LEU A 45 -2.38 -8.77 7.63
N LEU A 46 -2.81 -7.56 7.98
CA LEU A 46 -4.12 -7.34 8.60
C LEU A 46 -5.26 -7.43 7.58
N GLY A 47 -5.03 -6.87 6.39
CA GLY A 47 -5.94 -6.96 5.27
C GLY A 47 -5.59 -6.01 4.14
N TYR A 48 -6.43 -6.03 3.10
CA TYR A 48 -6.20 -5.30 1.86
C TYR A 48 -7.52 -4.97 1.15
N ALA A 49 -7.46 -3.98 0.27
CA ALA A 49 -8.53 -3.56 -0.63
C ALA A 49 -7.95 -3.36 -2.04
N PHE A 50 -8.55 -4.00 -3.04
CA PHE A 50 -7.98 -4.08 -4.40
C PHE A 50 -8.93 -3.62 -5.53
N ASN A 51 -10.25 -3.83 -5.40
CA ASN A 51 -11.16 -3.61 -6.54
C ASN A 51 -11.34 -2.11 -6.90
N LYS A 52 -11.34 -1.22 -5.90
CA LYS A 52 -11.53 0.24 -6.09
C LYS A 52 -10.37 1.10 -5.57
N THR A 53 -9.32 0.45 -5.11
CA THR A 53 -8.13 1.04 -4.52
C THR A 53 -7.03 0.00 -4.57
N ASP A 54 -5.81 0.36 -4.24
CA ASP A 54 -4.69 -0.56 -4.21
C ASP A 54 -3.98 -0.41 -2.86
N LEU A 55 -4.60 -0.92 -1.80
CA LEU A 55 -4.11 -0.73 -0.43
C LEU A 55 -4.00 -2.04 0.33
N ALA A 56 -2.98 -2.11 1.16
CA ALA A 56 -2.78 -3.14 2.16
C ALA A 56 -2.25 -2.54 3.46
N VAL A 57 -2.60 -3.18 4.57
CA VAL A 57 -2.11 -2.79 5.90
C VAL A 57 -1.38 -3.97 6.53
N LEU A 58 -0.11 -3.75 6.87
CA LEU A 58 0.73 -4.68 7.61
C LEU A 58 0.85 -4.22 9.05
N LYS A 59 0.74 -5.16 10.00
CA LYS A 59 1.12 -4.98 11.39
C LYS A 59 2.53 -5.47 11.59
N VAL A 60 3.34 -4.67 12.27
CA VAL A 60 4.73 -5.00 12.61
C VAL A 60 4.90 -4.95 14.13
N THR A 61 5.37 -6.04 14.71
CA THR A 61 5.56 -6.16 16.16
C THR A 61 7.04 -6.30 16.50
N LEU A 62 7.59 -5.32 17.21
CA LEU A 62 9.02 -5.25 17.56
C LEU A 62 9.22 -5.28 19.08
N ARG A 63 10.38 -5.77 19.50
CA ARG A 63 10.78 -5.73 20.92
C ARG A 63 11.33 -4.36 21.32
N GLU A 64 11.87 -3.64 20.35
CA GLU A 64 12.54 -2.34 20.52
C GLU A 64 11.93 -1.29 19.60
N GLN A 65 12.15 -0.01 19.92
CA GLN A 65 11.64 1.12 19.15
C GLN A 65 12.57 1.42 17.96
N LEU A 66 12.43 0.64 16.88
CA LEU A 66 13.28 0.76 15.69
C LEU A 66 12.68 1.66 14.60
N LEU A 67 11.36 1.86 14.63
CA LEU A 67 10.64 2.66 13.64
C LEU A 67 10.09 3.92 14.30
N LYS A 68 10.00 5.00 13.51
CA LYS A 68 9.27 6.21 13.88
C LYS A 68 7.97 6.24 13.10
N ALA A 69 6.84 6.19 13.80
CA ALA A 69 5.54 6.40 13.18
C ALA A 69 5.42 7.87 12.74
N LEU A 70 4.67 8.10 11.67
CA LEU A 70 4.28 9.45 11.29
C LEU A 70 3.38 10.02 12.40
N ASP A 71 3.73 11.20 12.89
CA ASP A 71 2.93 11.94 13.87
C ASP A 71 1.92 12.79 13.10
N ASP A 72 0.78 12.19 12.79
CA ASP A 72 -0.27 12.79 11.98
C ASP A 72 -1.62 12.44 12.59
N ASP A 73 -2.36 13.47 13.01
CA ASP A 73 -3.59 13.34 13.78
C ASP A 73 -4.72 12.71 12.96
N GLN A 74 -4.63 12.72 11.62
CA GLN A 74 -5.62 12.13 10.72
C GLN A 74 -5.87 10.63 10.98
N PHE A 75 -4.87 9.91 11.52
CA PHE A 75 -5.02 8.50 11.89
C PHE A 75 -5.78 8.27 13.21
N THR A 76 -5.98 9.33 13.99
CA THR A 76 -6.77 9.29 15.24
C THR A 76 -8.13 9.97 15.07
N THR A 77 -8.18 11.09 14.34
CA THR A 77 -9.41 11.86 14.10
C THR A 77 -10.24 11.30 12.95
N TYR A 78 -9.60 10.54 12.04
CA TYR A 78 -10.18 10.13 10.75
C TYR A 78 -10.65 11.31 9.88
N ILE A 79 -10.05 12.48 10.06
CA ILE A 79 -10.24 13.66 9.21
C ILE A 79 -9.03 13.73 8.28
N PRO A 80 -9.20 13.53 6.96
CA PRO A 80 -8.07 13.48 6.04
C PRO A 80 -7.46 14.86 5.84
N ASN A 81 -6.13 14.91 5.77
CA ASN A 81 -5.46 16.04 5.16
C ASN A 81 -5.76 16.05 3.65
N THR A 82 -6.12 17.21 3.12
CA THR A 82 -6.45 17.40 1.71
C THR A 82 -5.54 18.44 1.09
N THR A 83 -5.45 18.41 -0.24
CA THR A 83 -4.70 19.39 -1.03
C THR A 83 -5.56 19.85 -2.20
N ALA A 84 -5.20 20.96 -2.83
CA ALA A 84 -5.88 21.52 -3.98
C ALA A 84 -5.04 21.45 -5.26
N GLU A 85 -5.69 21.59 -6.41
CA GLU A 85 -5.00 21.69 -7.70
C GLU A 85 -3.98 22.85 -7.70
N ASN A 86 -2.85 22.63 -8.36
CA ASN A 86 -1.67 23.50 -8.42
C ASN A 86 -0.87 23.66 -7.12
N GLU A 87 -1.25 23.00 -6.03
CA GLU A 87 -0.41 22.99 -4.82
C GLU A 87 0.83 22.13 -4.99
N ILE A 88 1.91 22.53 -4.30
CA ILE A 88 3.18 21.80 -4.29
C ILE A 88 3.05 20.59 -3.38
N VAL A 89 3.55 19.45 -3.87
CA VAL A 89 3.63 18.20 -3.12
C VAL A 89 5.01 17.56 -3.26
N PHE A 90 5.34 16.76 -2.25
CA PHE A 90 6.58 16.01 -2.13
C PHE A 90 6.23 14.53 -2.07
N ALA A 91 6.51 13.81 -3.15
CA ALA A 91 6.42 12.35 -3.14
C ALA A 91 7.71 11.79 -2.54
N ILE A 92 7.60 10.79 -1.68
CA ILE A 92 8.72 10.05 -1.09
C ILE A 92 8.53 8.56 -1.38
N GLY A 93 9.50 7.95 -2.05
CA GLY A 93 9.44 6.55 -2.45
C GLY A 93 10.82 5.93 -2.60
N SER A 94 10.87 4.65 -2.99
CA SER A 94 12.13 3.96 -3.26
C SER A 94 12.11 3.40 -4.69
N PRO A 95 12.40 4.21 -5.72
CA PRO A 95 12.36 3.74 -7.10
C PRO A 95 13.43 2.69 -7.38
N ALA A 96 13.12 1.77 -8.28
CA ALA A 96 14.06 0.77 -8.76
C ALA A 96 15.13 1.41 -9.66
N VAL A 97 16.39 1.07 -9.41
CA VAL A 97 17.56 1.51 -10.19
C VAL A 97 18.38 0.27 -10.54
N GLY A 98 18.22 -0.21 -11.78
CA GLY A 98 18.80 -1.48 -12.21
C GLY A 98 18.18 -2.65 -11.45
N ASP A 99 19.01 -3.44 -10.75
CA ASP A 99 18.60 -4.57 -9.91
C ASP A 99 18.43 -4.18 -8.42
N ASP A 100 18.63 -2.90 -8.08
CA ASP A 100 18.55 -2.37 -6.71
C ASP A 100 17.45 -1.30 -6.58
N TYR A 101 17.31 -0.72 -5.39
CA TYR A 101 16.40 0.38 -5.10
C TYR A 101 17.15 1.59 -4.56
N ASP A 102 16.77 2.77 -5.04
CA ASP A 102 17.26 4.03 -4.50
C ASP A 102 16.31 4.48 -3.39
N PHE A 103 16.71 4.27 -2.13
CA PHE A 103 15.82 4.42 -0.98
C PHE A 103 15.51 5.87 -0.64
N ASN A 104 14.26 6.14 -0.26
CA ASN A 104 13.78 7.43 0.27
C ASN A 104 14.04 8.62 -0.64
N GLN A 105 13.92 8.42 -1.96
CA GLN A 105 14.02 9.48 -2.94
C GLN A 105 12.82 10.42 -2.87
N VAL A 106 13.11 11.72 -2.94
CA VAL A 106 12.10 12.78 -2.91
C VAL A 106 11.93 13.36 -4.30
N LYS A 107 10.68 13.49 -4.74
CA LYS A 107 10.30 14.18 -5.98
C LYS A 107 9.31 15.28 -5.65
N ILE A 108 9.55 16.44 -6.23
CA ILE A 108 8.72 17.63 -6.04
C ILE A 108 7.88 17.81 -7.28
N GLY A 109 6.59 18.08 -7.11
CA GLY A 109 5.68 18.36 -8.19
C GLY A 109 4.48 19.16 -7.71
N ASN A 110 3.50 19.32 -8.59
CA ASN A 110 2.25 20.00 -8.29
C ASN A 110 1.10 19.02 -8.45
N VAL A 111 0.01 19.25 -7.69
CA VAL A 111 -1.26 18.58 -7.90
C VAL A 111 -1.86 19.04 -9.24
N ILE A 112 -2.24 18.09 -10.07
CA ILE A 112 -2.91 18.30 -11.36
C ILE A 112 -4.42 18.17 -11.20
N SER A 113 -4.88 17.16 -10.45
CA SER A 113 -6.28 16.91 -10.19
C SER A 113 -6.44 16.26 -8.82
N THR A 114 -7.49 16.61 -8.09
CA THR A 114 -7.81 16.01 -6.78
C THR A 114 -8.73 14.79 -6.88
N ASP A 115 -9.28 14.51 -8.06
CA ASP A 115 -10.24 13.42 -8.27
C ASP A 115 -10.21 12.86 -9.71
N ALA A 116 -9.05 12.34 -10.12
CA ALA A 116 -8.88 11.72 -11.43
C ALA A 116 -9.30 10.25 -11.41
N LEU A 117 -10.00 9.82 -12.47
CA LEU A 117 -10.36 8.42 -12.65
C LEU A 117 -9.24 7.66 -13.39
N VAL A 118 -8.54 6.79 -12.66
CA VAL A 118 -7.38 6.05 -13.16
C VAL A 118 -7.72 4.59 -13.44
N LYS A 119 -7.32 4.11 -14.62
CA LYS A 119 -7.41 2.70 -15.00
C LYS A 119 -6.00 2.17 -15.25
N LEU A 120 -5.67 1.07 -14.59
CA LEU A 120 -4.36 0.44 -14.72
C LEU A 120 -4.32 -0.41 -15.99
N LYS A 121 -3.31 -0.16 -16.83
CA LYS A 121 -3.05 -0.94 -18.03
C LYS A 121 -2.57 -2.35 -17.64
N ASP A 122 -3.05 -3.36 -18.36
CA ASP A 122 -2.69 -4.77 -18.19
C ASP A 122 -2.99 -5.39 -16.81
N GLU A 123 -3.71 -4.68 -15.93
CA GLU A 123 -4.14 -5.16 -14.63
C GLU A 123 -5.60 -5.62 -14.68
N LYS A 124 -5.89 -6.77 -14.05
CA LYS A 124 -7.18 -7.47 -14.15
C LYS A 124 -7.95 -7.55 -12.85
N GLU A 125 -7.32 -7.22 -11.74
CA GLU A 125 -7.95 -7.27 -10.41
C GLU A 125 -8.08 -5.88 -9.79
N ILE A 126 -7.07 -5.02 -9.99
CA ILE A 126 -6.97 -3.72 -9.34
C ILE A 126 -7.66 -2.65 -10.19
N CYS A 127 -8.40 -1.74 -9.55
CA CYS A 127 -9.12 -0.63 -10.20
C CYS A 127 -10.09 -1.06 -11.33
N GLN A 128 -10.78 -2.21 -11.18
CA GLN A 128 -11.66 -2.76 -12.22
C GLN A 128 -13.05 -2.10 -12.23
N GLY A 129 -13.79 -2.27 -13.33
CA GLY A 129 -15.23 -1.97 -13.40
C GLY A 129 -15.61 -0.49 -13.18
N GLY A 130 -14.66 0.42 -13.30
CA GLY A 130 -14.87 1.85 -13.10
C GLY A 130 -13.56 2.64 -13.06
N GLY A 131 -12.50 2.07 -12.49
CA GLY A 131 -11.25 2.77 -12.21
C GLY A 131 -11.11 3.09 -10.72
N CYS A 132 -9.97 3.63 -10.33
CA CYS A 132 -9.72 4.17 -9.00
C CYS A 132 -9.74 5.70 -9.06
N HIS A 133 -10.36 6.32 -8.07
CA HIS A 133 -10.27 7.77 -7.87
C HIS A 133 -8.92 8.11 -7.23
N ALA A 134 -8.20 9.06 -7.81
CA ALA A 134 -6.84 9.38 -7.43
C ALA A 134 -6.58 10.89 -7.37
N LEU A 135 -5.68 11.28 -6.48
CA LEU A 135 -4.94 12.54 -6.58
C LEU A 135 -3.91 12.37 -7.69
N GLN A 136 -3.87 13.25 -8.68
CA GLN A 136 -2.84 13.25 -9.72
C GLN A 136 -1.82 14.35 -9.49
N THR A 137 -0.54 14.04 -9.68
CA THR A 137 0.57 14.97 -9.44
C THR A 137 1.62 14.91 -10.56
N THR A 138 2.46 15.93 -10.67
CA THR A 138 3.67 15.88 -11.50
C THR A 138 4.89 15.31 -10.76
N ALA A 139 4.75 14.89 -9.50
CA ALA A 139 5.83 14.37 -8.66
C ALA A 139 6.15 12.90 -9.01
N ILE A 140 6.70 12.67 -10.20
CA ILE A 140 6.90 11.32 -10.75
C ILE A 140 8.08 10.61 -10.07
N GLN A 141 7.75 9.54 -9.35
CA GLN A 141 8.73 8.71 -8.63
C GLN A 141 9.33 7.58 -9.48
N GLY A 142 8.53 6.99 -10.37
CA GLY A 142 8.93 5.85 -11.20
C GLY A 142 8.63 4.49 -10.55
N LYS A 143 8.95 3.42 -11.29
CA LYS A 143 8.67 2.03 -10.87
C LYS A 143 9.41 1.69 -9.58
N GLY A 144 8.75 0.98 -8.66
CA GLY A 144 9.31 0.57 -7.37
C GLY A 144 8.89 1.48 -6.20
N SER A 145 8.43 2.69 -6.50
CA SER A 145 8.01 3.65 -5.47
C SER A 145 6.60 3.46 -4.93
N SER A 146 5.88 2.46 -5.43
CA SER A 146 4.54 2.05 -4.98
C SER A 146 4.46 1.90 -3.46
N GLY A 147 3.46 2.54 -2.85
CA GLY A 147 3.27 2.59 -1.40
C GLY A 147 3.99 3.74 -0.72
N GLY A 148 4.76 4.55 -1.47
CA GLY A 148 5.38 5.78 -0.98
C GLY A 148 4.35 6.84 -0.59
N GLY A 149 4.71 7.72 0.34
CA GLY A 149 3.85 8.81 0.81
C GLY A 149 3.98 10.06 -0.06
N VAL A 150 2.88 10.78 -0.25
CA VAL A 150 2.86 12.11 -0.87
C VAL A 150 2.43 13.13 0.17
N PHE A 151 3.25 14.17 0.34
CA PHE A 151 3.11 15.16 1.40
C PHE A 151 2.90 16.56 0.83
N ASP A 152 2.13 17.39 1.51
CA ASP A 152 2.03 18.82 1.19
C ASP A 152 3.28 19.59 1.66
N ARG A 153 3.26 20.92 1.49
CA ARG A 153 4.34 21.83 1.90
C ARG A 153 4.60 21.89 3.40
N ASP A 154 3.60 21.54 4.20
CA ASP A 154 3.64 21.58 5.66
C ASP A 154 4.05 20.22 6.24
N GLY A 155 4.23 19.21 5.38
CA GLY A 155 4.64 17.86 5.76
C GLY A 155 3.47 16.95 6.13
N ASN A 156 2.23 17.34 5.84
CA ASN A 156 1.07 16.49 6.08
C ASN A 156 0.94 15.46 4.96
N LEU A 157 0.64 14.21 5.31
CA LEU A 157 0.42 13.15 4.31
C LEU A 157 -0.93 13.36 3.63
N VAL A 158 -0.94 13.51 2.30
CA VAL A 158 -2.13 13.77 1.47
C VAL A 158 -2.49 12.62 0.53
N GLY A 159 -1.58 11.66 0.32
CA GLY A 159 -1.89 10.44 -0.42
C GLY A 159 -0.79 9.37 -0.39
N ILE A 160 -1.11 8.20 -0.97
CA ILE A 160 -0.20 7.05 -1.10
C ILE A 160 -0.01 6.72 -2.57
N HIS A 161 1.23 6.69 -3.04
CA HIS A 161 1.56 6.40 -4.43
C HIS A 161 1.16 4.99 -4.85
N PHE A 162 0.57 4.84 -6.04
CA PHE A 162 0.24 3.50 -6.57
C PHE A 162 0.52 3.32 -8.07
N ALA A 163 0.50 4.38 -8.88
CA ALA A 163 0.73 4.26 -10.32
C ALA A 163 1.28 5.55 -10.94
N GLY A 164 2.02 5.40 -12.03
CA GLY A 164 2.36 6.49 -12.95
C GLY A 164 1.74 6.23 -14.32
N ASP A 165 1.66 7.26 -15.16
CA ASP A 165 1.25 7.09 -16.56
C ASP A 165 2.39 6.60 -17.47
N ASP A 166 2.02 6.01 -18.60
CA ASP A 166 2.96 5.44 -19.58
C ASP A 166 3.89 6.51 -20.18
N GLU A 167 3.46 7.78 -20.18
CA GLU A 167 4.22 8.90 -20.72
C GLU A 167 5.14 9.59 -19.69
N ALA A 168 5.13 9.13 -18.43
CA ALA A 168 5.83 9.74 -17.31
C ALA A 168 5.58 11.25 -17.20
N LYS A 169 4.32 11.66 -17.32
CA LYS A 169 3.83 13.04 -17.12
C LYS A 169 3.07 13.19 -15.82
N THR A 170 2.42 12.13 -15.38
CA THR A 170 1.55 12.15 -14.20
C THR A 170 1.79 10.95 -13.31
N SER A 171 1.65 11.19 -12.02
CA SER A 171 1.65 10.20 -10.95
C SER A 171 0.27 10.20 -10.30
N SER A 172 -0.20 9.03 -9.88
CA SER A 172 -1.52 8.80 -9.30
C SER A 172 -1.37 8.26 -7.89
N GLU A 173 -1.99 8.96 -6.95
CA GLU A 173 -1.91 8.72 -5.53
C GLU A 173 -3.31 8.42 -4.98
N ILE A 174 -3.40 7.48 -4.04
CA ILE A 174 -4.63 7.17 -3.33
C ILE A 174 -4.83 8.27 -2.28
N PRO A 175 -5.87 9.11 -2.39
CA PRO A 175 -6.06 10.24 -1.48
C PRO A 175 -6.41 9.77 -0.06
N MET A 176 -6.03 10.57 0.96
CA MET A 176 -6.16 10.14 2.36
C MET A 176 -7.60 9.87 2.81
N ASN A 177 -8.61 10.50 2.22
CA ASN A 177 -10.01 10.18 2.49
C ASN A 177 -10.34 8.70 2.16
N ILE A 178 -9.75 8.14 1.10
CA ILE A 178 -9.89 6.72 0.73
C ILE A 178 -9.03 5.85 1.66
N VAL A 179 -7.78 6.26 1.93
CA VAL A 179 -6.87 5.52 2.82
C VAL A 179 -7.47 5.34 4.21
N LEU A 180 -7.93 6.42 4.84
CA LEU A 180 -8.51 6.39 6.19
C LEU A 180 -9.80 5.58 6.24
N LYS A 181 -10.62 5.66 5.18
CA LYS A 181 -11.82 4.81 5.07
C LYS A 181 -11.45 3.33 5.08
N VAL A 182 -10.48 2.92 4.24
CA VAL A 182 -10.02 1.52 4.18
C VAL A 182 -9.42 1.07 5.51
N ILE A 183 -8.59 1.90 6.15
CA ILE A 183 -8.01 1.58 7.47
C ILE A 183 -9.10 1.39 8.52
N LYS A 184 -10.08 2.30 8.58
CA LYS A 184 -11.19 2.23 9.54
C LYS A 184 -11.97 0.93 9.38
N GLU A 185 -12.30 0.55 8.14
CA GLU A 185 -13.04 -0.68 7.87
C GLU A 185 -12.18 -1.94 8.12
N LEU A 186 -10.87 -1.92 7.82
CA LEU A 186 -9.95 -3.04 8.09
C LEU A 186 -9.73 -3.29 9.58
N LEU A 187 -9.61 -2.24 10.39
CA LEU A 187 -9.39 -2.34 11.83
C LEU A 187 -10.69 -2.58 12.61
N ASN A 188 -11.86 -2.26 12.03
CA ASN A 188 -13.17 -2.49 12.63
C ASN A 188 -14.15 -3.14 11.64
N PRO A 189 -14.04 -4.46 11.38
CA PRO A 189 -14.77 -5.16 10.32
C PRO A 189 -16.26 -5.42 10.62
N GLN A 190 -16.88 -4.66 11.52
CA GLN A 190 -18.30 -4.78 11.87
C GLN A 190 -19.24 -4.17 10.82
N GLU A 191 -18.70 -3.45 9.83
CA GLU A 191 -19.44 -2.97 8.67
C GLU A 191 -19.21 -3.93 7.49
N GLU A 192 -20.25 -4.68 7.09
CA GLU A 192 -20.23 -5.48 5.86
C GLU A 192 -20.05 -4.54 4.66
N ASN A 193 -18.81 -4.41 4.16
CA ASN A 193 -18.55 -3.62 2.96
C ASN A 193 -17.75 -4.41 1.91
N TYR A 194 -18.23 -4.34 0.68
CA TYR A 194 -17.86 -5.14 -0.50
C TYR A 194 -16.41 -4.96 -1.00
N LEU A 195 -15.58 -4.17 -0.31
CA LEU A 195 -14.22 -3.82 -0.75
C LEU A 195 -13.12 -4.63 -0.06
N LEU A 196 -13.47 -5.37 1.00
CA LEU A 196 -12.50 -5.96 1.90
C LEU A 196 -12.52 -7.47 1.82
N LYS A 197 -11.32 -8.05 1.80
CA LYS A 197 -11.11 -9.44 2.21
C LYS A 197 -10.30 -9.41 3.50
N PRO A 198 -10.94 -9.50 4.67
CA PRO A 198 -10.23 -9.73 5.92
C PRO A 198 -9.45 -11.04 5.80
N TYR A 199 -8.14 -11.02 6.10
CA TYR A 199 -7.29 -12.20 5.98
C TYR A 199 -7.84 -13.43 6.76
N TYR A 200 -8.49 -13.18 7.91
CA TYR A 200 -9.13 -14.22 8.71
C TYR A 200 -10.41 -14.83 8.11
N GLN A 201 -11.10 -14.12 7.22
CA GLN A 201 -12.30 -14.62 6.56
C GLN A 201 -11.94 -15.61 5.44
N LEU A 202 -10.84 -15.36 4.72
CA LEU A 202 -10.22 -16.31 3.79
C LEU A 202 -9.83 -17.62 4.49
N LEU A 203 -9.20 -17.57 5.67
CA LEU A 203 -8.84 -18.79 6.43
C LEU A 203 -10.06 -19.64 6.84
N LYS A 204 -11.22 -19.02 7.09
CA LYS A 204 -12.47 -19.74 7.39
C LYS A 204 -13.09 -20.38 6.14
N GLU A 205 -12.99 -19.72 4.99
CA GLU A 205 -13.46 -20.26 3.71
C GLU A 205 -12.59 -21.43 3.21
N PHE A 206 -11.27 -21.34 3.36
CA PHE A 206 -10.34 -22.45 3.06
C PHE A 206 -10.58 -23.67 3.95
N LYS A 207 -10.92 -23.48 5.24
CA LYS A 207 -11.29 -24.59 6.14
C LYS A 207 -12.65 -25.23 5.84
N LYS A 208 -13.52 -24.55 5.08
CA LYS A 208 -14.85 -25.05 4.68
C LYS A 208 -14.84 -25.79 3.34
N ALA A 209 -13.72 -25.84 2.62
CA ALA A 209 -13.55 -26.64 1.41
C ALA A 209 -12.83 -27.96 1.76
N PRO A 210 -13.54 -29.07 2.05
CA PRO A 210 -12.92 -30.27 2.64
C PRO A 210 -12.06 -31.08 1.64
N ASN A 211 -11.98 -30.66 0.37
CA ASN A 211 -11.40 -31.45 -0.72
C ASN A 211 -10.22 -30.80 -1.44
N LEU A 212 -9.57 -29.77 -0.89
CA LEU A 212 -8.20 -29.44 -1.30
C LEU A 212 -7.23 -30.14 -0.34
N SER A 213 -6.81 -31.34 -0.71
CA SER A 213 -5.68 -32.01 -0.09
C SER A 213 -4.44 -31.12 -0.25
N LEU A 214 -3.95 -30.59 0.89
CA LEU A 214 -2.56 -30.19 1.01
C LEU A 214 -1.73 -31.47 0.93
N LEU A 215 -1.37 -31.87 -0.28
CA LEU A 215 -0.28 -32.81 -0.47
C LEU A 215 1.01 -32.08 -0.05
N PRO A 216 1.78 -32.63 0.92
CA PRO A 216 3.07 -32.07 1.27
C PRO A 216 4.04 -32.40 0.13
N TYR A 217 4.38 -31.42 -0.70
CA TYR A 217 5.36 -31.63 -1.76
C TYR A 217 6.75 -31.18 -1.27
N ASN A 218 7.45 -32.14 -0.63
CA ASN A 218 8.88 -32.25 -0.86
C ASN A 218 9.11 -32.44 -2.37
N GLN A 219 10.19 -31.82 -2.88
CA GLN A 219 10.73 -31.90 -4.24
C GLN A 219 10.32 -30.77 -5.21
N LEU A 220 11.22 -29.81 -5.41
CA LEU A 220 11.87 -29.48 -6.70
C LEU A 220 12.58 -28.12 -6.59
N HIS A 221 13.76 -28.05 -7.20
CA HIS A 221 14.79 -27.00 -7.12
C HIS A 221 14.32 -25.55 -7.29
#